data_AF-A0A921JG83-F1
#
_entry.id   AF-A0A921JG83-F1
#
_cell.length_a   1.000
_cell.length_b   1.000
_cell.length_c   1.000
_cell.angle_alpha   90.00
_cell.angle_beta   90.00
_cell.angle_gamma   90.00
#
_symmetry.space_group_name_H-M   'P 1'
#
loop_
_entity.id
_entity.type
_entity.pdbx_description
1 polymer ?
#
loop_
_entity_poly.entity_id
_entity_poly.type
_entity_poly.pdbx_seq_one_letter_code
_entity_poly.pdbx_strand_id
1 'polypeptide(L)' 'MAEFPCDHITACHILHAVLVKGWSQSRTAFYFCVNGGTVSKIVRGLSHHGASPLPF' A
#
# COMPACT_ATOMS: atom_id res chain seq x y z
N MET A 1 2.49 20.38 -4.85
CA MET A 1 1.68 19.16 -5.01
C MET A 1 2.59 17.99 -4.68
N ALA A 2 2.43 17.35 -3.53
CA ALA A 2 3.24 16.17 -3.21
C ALA A 2 2.59 14.97 -3.89
N GLU A 3 3.22 14.50 -4.97
CA GLU A 3 3.01 13.17 -5.55
C GLU A 3 2.96 12.14 -4.41
N PHE A 4 1.82 11.46 -4.24
CA PHE A 4 1.78 10.29 -3.37
C PHE A 4 2.65 9.21 -4.05
N PRO A 5 3.74 8.72 -3.44
CA PRO A 5 4.84 8.10 -4.19
C PRO A 5 4.62 6.61 -4.41
N CYS A 6 3.46 6.21 -4.91
CA CYS A 6 3.28 4.86 -5.43
C CYS A 6 2.22 4.86 -6.53
N ASP A 7 2.47 4.08 -7.57
CA ASP A 7 1.50 3.82 -8.63
C ASP A 7 0.38 2.89 -8.13
N HIS A 8 -0.66 2.73 -8.95
CA HIS A 8 -1.82 1.91 -8.62
C HIS A 8 -1.47 0.42 -8.40
N ILE A 9 -0.51 -0.12 -9.14
CA ILE A 9 -0.09 -1.53 -9.00
C ILE A 9 0.61 -1.73 -7.66
N THR A 10 1.50 -0.81 -7.29
CA THR A 10 2.14 -0.82 -5.97
C THR A 10 1.11 -0.74 -4.84
N ALA A 11 0.05 0.05 -4.98
CA ALA A 11 -1.05 0.08 -3.99
C ALA A 11 -1.77 -1.28 -3.87
N CYS A 12 -2.03 -1.97 -5.00
CA CYS A 12 -2.59 -3.33 -5.00
C CYS A 12 -1.67 -4.34 -4.30
N HIS A 13 -0.35 -4.25 -4.52
CA HIS A 13 0.63 -5.10 -3.85
C HIS A 13 0.73 -4.80 -2.34
N ILE A 14 0.65 -3.53 -1.94
CA ILE A 14 0.57 -3.12 -0.53
C ILE A 14 -0.65 -3.73 0.15
N LEU A 15 -1.82 -3.69 -0.51
CA LEU A 15 -3.04 -4.31 0.00
C LEU A 15 -2.87 -5.82 0.17
N HIS A 16 -2.25 -6.51 -0.79
CA HIS A 16 -1.95 -7.93 -0.66
C HIS A 16 -0.97 -8.24 0.47
N ALA A 17 0.09 -7.46 0.63
CA ALA A 17 1.06 -7.63 1.71
C ALA A 17 0.40 -7.52 3.10
N VAL A 18 -0.44 -6.51 3.31
CA VAL A 18 -1.08 -6.27 4.60
C VAL A 18 -2.26 -7.20 4.84
N LEU A 19 -3.20 -7.28 3.89
CA LEU A 19 -4.49 -7.97 4.10
C LEU A 19 -4.41 -9.48 3.88
N VAL A 20 -3.52 -9.95 3.00
CA VAL A 20 -3.43 -11.37 2.63
C VAL A 20 -2.21 -12.03 3.27
N LYS A 21 -1.02 -11.41 3.19
CA LYS A 21 0.20 -11.95 3.79
C LYS A 21 0.35 -11.62 5.29
N GLY A 22 -0.50 -10.75 5.84
CA GLY A 22 -0.47 -10.36 7.26
C GLY A 22 0.76 -9.55 7.66
N TRP A 23 1.38 -8.82 6.72
CA TRP A 23 2.53 -7.98 7.04
C TRP A 23 2.12 -6.75 7.85
N SER A 24 3.00 -6.32 8.75
CA SER A 24 2.82 -5.04 9.43
C SER A 24 2.94 -3.88 8.43
N GLN A 25 2.27 -2.76 8.72
CA GLN A 25 2.36 -1.57 7.87
C GLN A 25 3.79 -1.03 7.79
N SER A 26 4.57 -1.11 8.87
CA SER A 26 5.98 -0.70 8.89
C SER A 26 6.87 -1.58 8.00
N ARG A 27 6.67 -2.91 8.05
CA ARG A 27 7.38 -3.83 7.16
C ARG A 27 7.04 -3.56 5.70
N THR A 28 5.75 -3.34 5.42
CA THR A 28 5.25 -3.07 4.07
C THR A 28 5.80 -1.75 3.54
N ALA A 29 5.80 -0.70 4.37
CA ALA A 29 6.38 0.60 4.06
C ALA A 29 7.86 0.49 3.68
N PHE A 30 8.64 -0.23 4.49
CA PHE A 30 10.06 -0.49 4.21
C PHE A 30 10.26 -1.27 2.90
N TYR A 31 9.47 -2.32 2.66
CA TYR A 31 9.60 -3.16 1.47
C TYR A 31 9.27 -2.43 0.17
N PHE A 32 8.21 -1.63 0.15
CA PHE A 32 7.77 -0.87 -1.03
C PHE A 32 8.42 0.52 -1.14
N CYS A 33 9.39 0.85 -0.26
CA CYS A 33 10.03 2.16 -0.21
C CYS A 33 9.03 3.34 -0.12
N VAL A 34 7.91 3.14 0.59
CA VAL A 34 6.89 4.18 0.82
C VAL A 34 6.81 4.54 2.29
N ASN A 35 6.26 5.71 2.60
CA ASN A 35 6.01 6.10 3.98
C ASN A 35 4.87 5.28 4.60
N GLY A 36 4.95 5.01 5.91
CA GLY A 36 3.90 4.29 6.65
C GLY A 36 2.53 4.97 6.57
N GLY A 37 2.50 6.31 6.46
CA GLY A 37 1.26 7.06 6.22
C GLY A 37 0.60 6.75 4.87
N THR A 38 1.40 6.46 3.83
CA THR A 38 0.89 6.05 2.52
C THR A 38 0.25 4.67 2.62
N VAL A 39 0.93 3.71 3.24
CA VAL A 39 0.38 2.38 3.51
C VAL A 39 -0.92 2.47 4.30
N SER A 40 -0.96 3.27 5.36
CA SER A 40 -2.17 3.47 6.18
C SER A 40 -3.33 4.04 5.37
N LYS A 41 -3.09 5.02 4.49
CA LYS A 41 -4.13 5.59 3.62
C LYS A 41 -4.65 4.58 2.61
N ILE A 42 -3.79 3.76 2.01
CA ILE A 42 -4.17 2.70 1.07
C ILE A 42 -5.00 1.63 1.78
N VAL A 43 -4.53 1.10 2.91
CA VAL A 43 -5.23 0.05 3.67
C VAL A 43 -6.60 0.53 4.16
N ARG A 44 -6.75 1.83 4.47
CA ARG A 44 -8.03 2.43 4.88
C ARG A 44 -8.93 2.82 3.69
N GLY A 45 -8.51 2.60 2.45
CA GLY A 45 -9.25 3.01 1.26
C GLY A 45 -9.37 4.53 1.08
N LEU A 46 -8.50 5.31 1.72
CA LEU A 46 -8.44 6.77 1.63
C LEU A 46 -7.58 7.25 0.46
N SER A 47 -6.96 6.33 -0.27
CA SER A 47 -6.13 6.59 -1.44
C SER A 47 -6.20 5.38 -2.39
N HIS A 48 -5.91 5.61 -3.67
CA HIS A 48 -5.99 4.59 -4.73
C HIS A 48 -7.35 3.85 -4.77
N HIS A 49 -8.43 4.61 -4.98
CA HIS A 49 -9.77 4.04 -5.14
C HIS A 49 -9.78 3.00 -6.27
N GLY A 50 -10.40 1.84 -5.99
CA GLY A 50 -10.44 0.70 -6.91
C GLY A 50 -9.24 -0.24 -6.84
N ALA A 51 -8.20 0.08 -6.05
CA ALA A 51 -7.13 -0.86 -5.78
C ALA A 51 -7.67 -2.06 -4.99
N SER A 52 -7.28 -3.26 -5.41
CA SER A 52 -7.62 -4.53 -4.77
C SER A 52 -6.35 -5.32 -4.49
N PRO A 53 -6.33 -6.23 -3.49
CA PRO A 53 -5.17 -7.07 -3.24
C PRO A 53 -4.76 -7.84 -4.51
N LEU A 54 -3.54 -7.57 -4.99
CA LEU A 54 -2.94 -8.27 -6.12
C LEU A 54 -1.65 -8.99 -5.67
N PRO A 55 -1.49 -10.30 -5.95
CA PRO A 55 -0.26 -11.00 -5.61
C PRO A 55 0.94 -10.48 -6.40
N PHE A 56 2.12 -10.55 -5.78
CA PHE A 56 3.41 -10.15 -6.30
C PHE A 56 4.48 -11.19 -5.95
#